data_AF-A0AAJ0GIN3-F1
#
_entry.id   AF-A0AAJ0GIN3-F1
#
_cell.length_a   1.000
_cell.length_b   1.000
_cell.length_c   1.000
_cell.angle_alpha   90.00
_cell.angle_beta   90.00
_cell.angle_gamma   90.00
#
_symmetry.space_group_name_H-M   'P 1'
#
loop_
_entity.id
_entity.type
_entity.pdbx_description
1 polymer ?
#
loop_
_entity_poly.entity_id
_entity_poly.type
_entity_poly.pdbx_seq_one_letter_code
_entity_poly.pdbx_strand_id
1 'polypeptide(L)'
;MFDSLNVCCVTDKQADITPQNVLTEAEDDSTCRLIEEQETQTASIPSTEGGSLVYPSRRASTGISGYPILTDYGKARFADPINTDPAMPDIYRAPEIVLRLPWGYAVDMWSIGIMTLELLEGKKVLYPIDEEDRYNPVLALSQYIGLLGHPPPEMVKQSKYSSLFDEAGFWRATNYPIPETSFSDFVTTIPPGEEKELFLKFIRKLLTWDQELRATANQLAGDEWLMMRYDDVNG
;
A
#
# COMPACT_ATOMS: atom_id res chain seq x y z
N MET A 1 -1.36 -11.42 12.79
CA MET A 1 -1.69 -12.06 11.48
C MET A 1 -0.51 -12.07 10.51
N PHE A 2 0.27 -10.98 10.42
CA PHE A 2 1.49 -10.99 9.61
C PHE A 2 2.62 -11.88 10.19
N ASP A 3 2.67 -12.07 11.52
CA ASP A 3 3.62 -13.01 12.14
C ASP A 3 3.34 -14.49 11.81
N SER A 4 2.07 -14.86 11.61
CA SER A 4 1.71 -16.23 11.21
C SER A 4 2.17 -16.57 9.79
N LEU A 5 2.39 -15.57 8.92
CA LEU A 5 3.00 -15.77 7.61
C LEU A 5 4.53 -15.95 7.72
N ASN A 6 5.19 -15.29 8.67
CA ASN A 6 6.63 -15.43 8.88
C ASN A 6 7.03 -16.65 9.72
N VAL A 7 6.12 -17.26 10.48
CA VAL A 7 6.44 -18.33 11.46
C VAL A 7 5.77 -19.68 11.13
N CYS A 8 4.72 -19.73 10.30
CA CYS A 8 4.07 -20.99 9.92
C CYS A 8 4.02 -21.18 8.40
N CYS A 9 5.00 -21.91 7.87
CA CYS A 9 4.90 -22.71 6.64
C CYS A 9 4.63 -22.03 5.29
N VAL A 10 4.76 -20.70 5.18
CA VAL A 10 4.72 -20.02 3.88
C VAL A 10 6.01 -19.25 3.72
N THR A 11 6.94 -19.79 2.94
CA THR A 11 8.19 -19.10 2.52
C THR A 11 7.93 -17.97 1.53
N ASP A 12 6.68 -17.48 1.43
CA ASP A 12 6.20 -16.75 0.28
C ASP A 12 5.81 -15.32 0.68
N LYS A 13 6.30 -14.38 -0.11
CA LYS A 13 6.03 -12.93 -0.09
C LYS A 13 4.76 -12.70 -0.90
N GLN A 14 3.81 -11.91 -0.42
CA GLN A 14 2.53 -11.76 -1.13
C GLN A 14 2.68 -10.90 -2.39
N ALA A 15 3.46 -9.82 -2.31
CA ALA A 15 3.80 -8.92 -3.42
C ALA A 15 2.59 -8.31 -4.17
N ASP A 16 1.40 -8.39 -3.58
CA ASP A 16 0.12 -7.91 -4.12
C ASP A 16 -0.84 -7.47 -3.00
N ILE A 17 -0.31 -6.90 -1.91
CA ILE A 17 -1.15 -6.39 -0.82
C ILE A 17 -1.83 -5.10 -1.29
N THR A 18 -3.15 -5.16 -1.42
CA THR A 18 -4.03 -4.04 -1.74
C THR A 18 -5.33 -4.18 -0.93
N PRO A 19 -6.16 -3.12 -0.80
CA PRO A 19 -7.46 -3.24 -0.14
C PRO A 19 -8.36 -4.35 -0.71
N GLN A 20 -8.21 -4.71 -1.99
CA GLN A 20 -9.00 -5.76 -2.64
C GLN A 20 -8.63 -7.17 -2.15
N ASN A 21 -7.41 -7.34 -1.65
CA ASN A 21 -6.86 -8.62 -1.17
C ASN A 21 -6.92 -8.73 0.36
N VAL A 22 -7.70 -7.86 1.02
CA VAL A 22 -7.99 -7.91 2.46
C VAL A 22 -9.51 -8.08 2.63
N LEU A 23 -9.94 -9.24 3.11
CA LEU A 23 -11.34 -9.50 3.41
C LEU A 23 -11.64 -9.25 4.89
N THR A 24 -12.82 -8.75 5.19
CA THR A 24 -13.32 -8.61 6.56
C THR A 24 -14.59 -9.43 6.73
N GLU A 25 -14.93 -9.77 7.96
CA GLU A 25 -16.15 -10.51 8.27
C GLU A 25 -17.37 -9.57 8.17
N ALA A 26 -18.47 -10.08 7.64
CA ALA A 26 -19.74 -9.38 7.68
C ALA A 26 -20.30 -9.43 9.11
N GLU A 27 -20.73 -8.29 9.65
CA GLU A 27 -21.32 -8.21 11.00
C GLU A 27 -22.54 -9.13 11.15
N ASP A 28 -23.34 -9.21 10.09
CA ASP A 28 -24.54 -10.03 9.99
C ASP A 28 -24.95 -10.24 8.51
N ASP A 29 -26.04 -10.98 8.31
CA ASP A 29 -26.63 -11.23 6.99
C ASP A 29 -27.37 -10.01 6.39
N SER A 30 -27.43 -8.86 7.09
CA SER A 30 -28.25 -7.71 6.64
C SER A 30 -27.80 -7.21 5.27
N THR A 31 -26.51 -7.26 5.01
CA THR A 31 -25.91 -6.85 3.73
C THR A 31 -26.32 -7.80 2.60
N CYS A 32 -26.27 -9.11 2.83
CA CYS A 32 -26.71 -10.10 1.87
C CYS A 32 -28.21 -9.93 1.56
N ARG A 33 -29.04 -9.75 2.59
CA ARG A 33 -30.48 -9.49 2.43
C ARG A 33 -30.76 -8.21 1.65
N LEU A 34 -30.01 -7.14 1.91
CA LEU A 34 -30.13 -5.88 1.17
C LEU A 34 -29.81 -6.08 -0.32
N ILE A 35 -28.75 -6.84 -0.63
CA ILE A 35 -28.40 -7.17 -2.03
C ILE A 35 -29.49 -8.00 -2.69
N GLU A 36 -30.04 -9.01 -1.99
CA GLU A 36 -31.15 -9.84 -2.47
C GLU A 36 -32.42 -9.01 -2.75
N GLU A 37 -32.77 -8.10 -1.85
CA GLU A 37 -33.90 -7.19 -2.03
C GLU A 37 -33.67 -6.25 -3.22
N GLN A 38 -32.47 -5.71 -3.39
CA GLN A 38 -32.13 -4.87 -4.53
C GLN A 38 -32.21 -5.63 -5.87
N GLU A 39 -31.70 -6.87 -5.93
CA GLU A 39 -31.82 -7.72 -7.11
C GLU A 39 -33.27 -8.11 -7.41
N THR A 40 -34.08 -8.31 -6.37
CA THR A 40 -35.52 -8.59 -6.51
C THR A 40 -36.27 -7.38 -7.07
N GLN A 41 -35.93 -6.16 -6.63
CA GLN A 41 -36.58 -4.92 -7.08
C GLN A 41 -36.13 -4.50 -8.47
N THR A 42 -34.86 -4.70 -8.80
CA THR A 42 -34.29 -4.35 -10.10
C THR A 42 -33.25 -5.40 -10.44
N ALA A 43 -33.56 -6.33 -11.33
CA ALA A 43 -32.60 -7.36 -11.72
C ALA A 43 -31.38 -6.75 -12.43
N SER A 44 -30.19 -7.22 -12.09
CA SER A 44 -28.95 -6.86 -12.79
C SER A 44 -28.96 -7.36 -14.23
N ILE A 45 -28.76 -6.44 -15.17
CA ILE A 45 -28.69 -6.75 -16.60
C ILE A 45 -27.24 -7.15 -16.91
N PRO A 46 -26.99 -8.38 -17.39
CA PRO A 46 -25.63 -8.81 -17.71
C PRO A 46 -25.10 -8.08 -18.94
N SER A 47 -23.80 -7.80 -18.94
CA SER A 47 -23.04 -7.38 -20.11
C SER A 47 -22.28 -8.57 -20.70
N THR A 48 -21.88 -8.48 -21.97
CA THR A 48 -21.00 -9.47 -22.60
C THR A 48 -19.59 -8.90 -22.68
N GLU A 49 -18.65 -9.50 -21.95
CA GLU A 49 -17.23 -9.18 -22.04
C GLU A 49 -16.45 -10.43 -22.47
N GLY A 50 -15.66 -10.32 -23.53
CA GLY A 50 -14.84 -11.44 -24.02
C GLY A 50 -15.63 -12.70 -24.43
N GLY A 51 -16.92 -12.58 -24.73
CA GLY A 51 -17.81 -13.71 -25.05
C GLY A 51 -18.40 -14.42 -23.82
N SER A 52 -18.15 -13.93 -22.61
CA SER A 52 -18.77 -14.40 -21.38
C SER A 52 -19.81 -13.40 -20.87
N LEU A 53 -20.88 -13.92 -20.25
CA LEU A 53 -21.88 -13.09 -19.56
C LEU A 53 -21.31 -12.66 -18.21
N VAL A 54 -21.26 -11.36 -17.97
CA VAL A 54 -20.80 -10.74 -16.73
C VAL A 54 -21.97 -10.00 -16.10
N TYR A 55 -22.29 -10.32 -14.85
CA TYR A 55 -23.32 -9.62 -14.09
C TYR A 55 -22.68 -8.52 -13.24
N PRO A 56 -23.18 -7.27 -13.29
CA PRO A 56 -22.68 -6.21 -12.44
C PRO A 56 -22.99 -6.52 -10.97
N SER A 57 -22.03 -6.31 -10.07
CA SER A 57 -22.24 -6.47 -8.63
C SER A 57 -22.94 -5.25 -8.03
N ARG A 58 -23.85 -5.48 -7.06
CA ARG A 58 -24.48 -4.43 -6.26
C ARG A 58 -23.51 -3.93 -5.20
N ARG A 59 -23.51 -2.62 -4.96
CA ARG A 59 -22.79 -2.03 -3.82
C ARG A 59 -23.70 -2.09 -2.60
N ALA A 60 -23.18 -2.66 -1.52
CA ALA A 60 -23.78 -2.56 -0.20
C ALA A 60 -22.72 -2.04 0.78
N SER A 61 -23.11 -1.10 1.63
CA SER A 61 -22.26 -0.58 2.70
C SER A 61 -22.38 -1.50 3.91
N THR A 62 -21.30 -2.19 4.25
CA THR A 62 -21.18 -2.99 5.47
C THR A 62 -20.49 -2.19 6.56
N GLY A 63 -20.88 -2.42 7.82
CA GLY A 63 -19.97 -2.22 8.94
C GLY A 63 -18.79 -3.18 8.82
N ILE A 64 -17.59 -2.74 9.20
CA ILE A 64 -16.39 -3.59 9.16
C ILE A 64 -16.32 -4.35 10.48
N SER A 65 -16.32 -5.69 10.42
CA SER A 65 -16.16 -6.53 11.61
C SER A 65 -15.18 -7.69 11.41
N GLY A 66 -14.88 -8.33 12.54
CA GLY A 66 -13.96 -9.45 12.61
C GLY A 66 -12.51 -9.05 12.38
N TYR A 67 -11.67 -10.05 12.10
CA TYR A 67 -10.27 -9.84 11.78
C TYR A 67 -10.09 -9.72 10.27
N PRO A 68 -9.32 -8.73 9.77
CA PRO A 68 -9.00 -8.65 8.35
C PRO A 68 -8.15 -9.83 7.93
N ILE A 69 -8.54 -10.57 6.88
CA ILE A 69 -7.85 -11.77 6.37
C ILE A 69 -7.21 -11.45 5.02
N LEU A 70 -5.91 -11.73 4.88
CA LEU A 70 -5.21 -11.66 3.60
C LEU A 70 -5.63 -12.80 2.68
N THR A 71 -5.99 -12.45 1.46
CA THR A 71 -6.40 -13.39 0.41
C THR A 71 -5.58 -13.19 -0.86
N ASP A 72 -5.86 -14.02 -1.87
CA ASP A 72 -5.19 -14.02 -3.17
C ASP A 72 -3.65 -14.09 -3.12
N TYR A 73 -3.16 -15.32 -3.00
CA TYR A 73 -1.73 -15.63 -3.07
C TYR A 73 -1.29 -15.96 -4.52
N GLY A 74 -2.11 -15.68 -5.53
CA GLY A 74 -1.80 -16.02 -6.93
C GLY A 74 -0.56 -15.31 -7.48
N LYS A 75 -0.17 -14.18 -6.86
CA LYS A 75 1.05 -13.44 -7.20
C LYS A 75 2.18 -13.58 -6.17
N ALA A 76 2.04 -14.48 -5.20
CA ALA A 76 3.07 -14.68 -4.20
C ALA A 76 4.41 -15.14 -4.85
N ARG A 77 5.51 -14.87 -4.16
CA ARG A 77 6.87 -15.25 -4.58
C ARG A 77 7.61 -15.90 -3.44
N PHE A 78 8.39 -16.92 -3.75
CA PHE A 78 9.29 -17.52 -2.78
C PHE A 78 10.32 -16.52 -2.23
N ALA A 79 10.79 -16.79 -1.02
CA ALA A 79 11.84 -16.02 -0.38
C ALA A 79 13.18 -16.15 -1.11
N ASP A 80 13.48 -17.38 -1.54
CA ASP A 80 14.66 -17.76 -2.29
C ASP A 80 14.26 -18.41 -3.63
N PRO A 81 14.96 -18.09 -4.74
CA PRO A 81 16.09 -17.16 -4.83
C PRO A 81 15.66 -15.69 -4.68
N ILE A 82 16.65 -14.79 -4.55
CA ILE A 82 16.44 -13.34 -4.52
C ILE A 82 15.65 -12.89 -5.75
N ASN A 83 14.55 -12.16 -5.52
CA ASN A 83 13.69 -11.68 -6.58
C ASN A 83 14.21 -10.36 -7.17
N THR A 84 14.13 -10.25 -8.50
CA THR A 84 14.54 -9.06 -9.27
C THR A 84 13.56 -8.72 -10.40
N ASP A 85 12.52 -9.53 -10.57
CA ASP A 85 11.46 -9.34 -11.55
C ASP A 85 10.54 -8.17 -11.16
N PRO A 86 9.83 -7.57 -12.13
CA PRO A 86 8.75 -6.63 -11.83
C PRO A 86 7.65 -7.34 -11.03
N ALA A 87 7.26 -6.75 -9.91
CA ALA A 87 6.14 -7.20 -9.10
C ALA A 87 5.36 -5.99 -8.56
N MET A 88 4.27 -6.29 -7.85
CA MET A 88 3.36 -5.34 -7.23
C MET A 88 2.51 -4.52 -8.20
N PRO A 89 1.28 -4.18 -7.81
CA PRO A 89 0.49 -3.18 -8.52
C PRO A 89 1.19 -1.82 -8.52
N ASP A 90 0.94 -1.05 -9.57
CA ASP A 90 1.67 0.19 -9.87
C ASP A 90 1.68 1.21 -8.73
N ILE A 91 0.56 1.41 -8.03
CA ILE A 91 0.43 2.42 -6.95
C ILE A 91 1.06 1.93 -5.64
N TYR A 92 1.10 0.62 -5.41
CA TYR A 92 1.64 0.02 -4.19
C TYR A 92 3.09 -0.41 -4.32
N ARG A 93 3.72 -0.21 -5.48
CA ARG A 93 5.06 -0.71 -5.79
C ARG A 93 6.11 -0.11 -4.85
N ALA A 94 6.96 -0.96 -4.27
CA ALA A 94 8.01 -0.58 -3.35
C ALA A 94 9.22 0.08 -4.07
N PRO A 95 9.95 0.99 -3.41
CA PRO A 95 11.02 1.76 -4.03
C PRO A 95 12.15 0.90 -4.59
N GLU A 96 12.51 -0.21 -3.95
CA GLU A 96 13.50 -1.16 -4.45
C GLU A 96 13.08 -1.77 -5.81
N ILE A 97 11.79 -2.06 -6.01
CA ILE A 97 11.28 -2.56 -7.30
C ILE A 97 11.33 -1.44 -8.36
N VAL A 98 10.93 -0.21 -7.99
CA VAL A 98 11.00 0.94 -8.89
C VAL A 98 12.44 1.21 -9.32
N LEU A 99 13.40 1.13 -8.39
CA LEU A 99 14.83 1.32 -8.63
C LEU A 99 15.51 0.13 -9.31
N ARG A 100 14.79 -0.99 -9.54
CA ARG A 100 15.30 -2.23 -10.14
C ARG A 100 16.41 -2.89 -9.30
N LEU A 101 16.25 -2.83 -7.99
CA LEU A 101 17.09 -3.49 -7.01
C LEU A 101 16.48 -4.85 -6.61
N PRO A 102 17.30 -5.76 -6.04
CA PRO A 102 16.80 -6.95 -5.36
C PRO A 102 15.75 -6.62 -4.30
N TRP A 103 14.74 -7.49 -4.15
CA TRP A 103 13.65 -7.23 -3.21
C TRP A 103 13.23 -8.46 -2.38
N GLY A 104 12.86 -8.18 -1.13
CA GLY A 104 12.49 -9.15 -0.10
C GLY A 104 11.05 -9.05 0.38
N TYR A 105 10.77 -9.59 1.57
CA TYR A 105 9.45 -9.50 2.23
C TYR A 105 9.06 -8.07 2.61
N ALA A 106 10.04 -7.16 2.71
CA ALA A 106 9.82 -5.77 3.06
C ALA A 106 8.89 -5.04 2.06
N VAL A 107 8.73 -5.55 0.83
CA VAL A 107 7.78 -4.99 -0.15
C VAL A 107 6.34 -5.04 0.35
N ASP A 108 5.99 -6.08 1.12
CA ASP A 108 4.66 -6.24 1.71
C ASP A 108 4.42 -5.18 2.79
N MET A 109 5.44 -4.87 3.60
CA MET A 109 5.37 -3.80 4.60
C MET A 109 5.20 -2.42 3.96
N TRP A 110 5.85 -2.18 2.81
CA TRP A 110 5.62 -0.96 2.05
C TRP A 110 4.17 -0.84 1.57
N SER A 111 3.62 -1.91 0.97
CA SER A 111 2.22 -1.94 0.53
C SER A 111 1.24 -1.70 1.66
N ILE A 112 1.50 -2.26 2.85
CA ILE A 112 0.70 -2.01 4.05
C ILE A 112 0.72 -0.52 4.40
N GLY A 113 1.89 0.14 4.37
CA GLY A 113 1.98 1.59 4.60
C GLY A 113 1.14 2.41 3.61
N ILE A 114 1.26 2.13 2.31
CA ILE A 114 0.46 2.81 1.28
C ILE A 114 -1.05 2.58 1.50
N MET A 115 -1.43 1.34 1.80
CA MET A 115 -2.82 0.96 2.08
C MET A 115 -3.37 1.65 3.33
N THR A 116 -2.59 1.72 4.42
CA THR A 116 -3.01 2.40 5.65
C THR A 116 -3.30 3.88 5.39
N LEU A 117 -2.45 4.56 4.62
CA LEU A 117 -2.68 5.97 4.25
C LEU A 117 -3.93 6.15 3.38
N GLU A 118 -4.13 5.26 2.42
CA GLU A 118 -5.30 5.31 1.54
C GLU A 118 -6.60 5.06 2.30
N LEU A 119 -6.62 4.11 3.23
CA LEU A 119 -7.77 3.83 4.08
C LEU A 119 -8.07 4.99 5.04
N LEU A 120 -7.02 5.62 5.60
CA LEU A 120 -7.18 6.73 6.54
C LEU A 120 -7.72 8.00 5.87
N GLU A 121 -7.24 8.32 4.67
CA GLU A 121 -7.58 9.57 3.98
C GLU A 121 -8.69 9.40 2.92
N GLY A 122 -9.04 8.17 2.57
CA GLY A 122 -10.01 7.86 1.50
C GLY A 122 -9.53 8.28 0.10
N LYS A 123 -8.24 8.57 -0.07
CA LYS A 123 -7.63 9.00 -1.34
C LYS A 123 -6.25 8.36 -1.52
N LYS A 124 -5.85 8.17 -2.78
CA LYS A 124 -4.53 7.63 -3.12
C LYS A 124 -3.43 8.62 -2.73
N VAL A 125 -2.40 8.13 -2.04
CA VAL A 125 -1.21 8.92 -1.68
C VAL A 125 -0.24 9.12 -2.83
N LEU A 126 -0.16 8.13 -3.74
CA LEU A 126 0.71 8.15 -4.90
C LEU A 126 -0.13 8.00 -6.17
N TYR A 127 0.26 8.75 -7.20
CA TYR A 127 -0.37 8.67 -8.52
C TYR A 127 0.71 8.66 -9.62
N PRO A 128 1.47 7.56 -9.76
CA PRO A 128 2.59 7.47 -10.69
C PRO A 128 2.14 7.10 -12.11
N ILE A 129 1.10 7.78 -12.61
CA ILE A 129 0.49 7.52 -13.91
C ILE A 129 0.71 8.74 -14.82
N ASP A 130 1.22 8.52 -16.03
CA ASP A 130 1.44 9.59 -17.02
C ASP A 130 0.15 10.02 -17.74
N GLU A 131 0.26 10.98 -18.64
CA GLU A 131 -0.88 11.51 -19.41
C GLU A 131 -1.53 10.47 -20.35
N GLU A 132 -0.84 9.35 -20.60
CA GLU A 132 -1.32 8.23 -21.43
C GLU A 132 -1.88 7.08 -20.59
N ASP A 133 -2.17 7.32 -19.30
CA ASP A 133 -2.70 6.33 -18.35
C ASP A 133 -1.76 5.14 -18.11
N ARG A 134 -0.44 5.36 -18.21
CA ARG A 134 0.57 4.32 -17.97
C ARG A 134 1.41 4.63 -16.75
N TYR A 135 1.82 3.56 -16.06
CA TYR A 135 2.78 3.68 -14.97
C TYR A 135 4.11 4.28 -15.42
N ASN A 136 4.55 5.32 -14.71
CA ASN A 136 5.82 5.99 -14.94
C ASN A 136 6.72 5.90 -13.70
N PRO A 137 7.83 5.12 -13.76
CA PRO A 137 8.73 4.95 -12.62
C PRO A 137 9.47 6.24 -12.24
N VAL A 138 9.71 7.16 -13.18
CA VAL A 138 10.40 8.43 -12.91
C VAL A 138 9.48 9.36 -12.11
N LEU A 139 8.19 9.40 -12.47
CA LEU A 139 7.16 10.11 -11.71
C LEU A 139 6.96 9.47 -10.32
N ALA A 140 6.97 8.15 -10.22
CA ALA A 140 6.92 7.46 -8.92
C ALA A 140 8.08 7.90 -8.01
N LEU A 141 9.31 7.91 -8.54
CA LEU A 141 10.49 8.34 -7.78
C LEU A 141 10.40 9.80 -7.34
N SER A 142 9.93 10.72 -8.18
CA SER A 142 9.78 12.12 -7.77
C SER A 142 8.76 12.28 -6.64
N GLN A 143 7.64 11.54 -6.69
CA GLN A 143 6.65 11.52 -5.62
C GLN A 143 7.20 10.91 -4.32
N TYR A 144 7.98 9.84 -4.39
CA TYR A 144 8.61 9.24 -3.20
C TYR A 144 9.59 10.22 -2.56
N ILE A 145 10.35 10.97 -3.36
CA ILE A 145 11.27 11.99 -2.86
C ILE A 145 10.51 13.14 -2.19
N GLY A 146 9.36 13.55 -2.73
CA GLY A 146 8.51 14.54 -2.07
C GLY A 146 8.12 14.06 -0.67
N LEU A 147 7.58 12.84 -0.60
CA LEU A 147 7.03 12.28 0.63
C LEU A 147 8.09 11.92 1.69
N LEU A 148 9.21 11.35 1.27
CA LEU A 148 10.22 10.72 2.14
C LEU A 148 11.52 11.52 2.25
N GLY A 149 11.74 12.48 1.36
CA GLY A 149 13.07 13.02 1.06
C GLY A 149 13.88 12.10 0.15
N HIS A 150 15.12 12.49 -0.12
CA HIS A 150 15.99 11.79 -1.07
C HIS A 150 16.36 10.38 -0.59
N PRO A 151 16.49 9.41 -1.51
CA PRO A 151 16.91 8.04 -1.19
C PRO A 151 18.37 8.01 -0.70
N PRO A 152 18.76 6.96 0.06
CA PRO A 152 20.16 6.69 0.38
C PRO A 152 21.05 6.65 -0.88
N PRO A 153 22.23 7.29 -0.89
CA PRO A 153 23.11 7.34 -2.05
C PRO A 153 23.52 5.95 -2.57
N GLU A 154 23.67 4.98 -1.68
CA GLU A 154 24.04 3.61 -2.01
C GLU A 154 22.96 2.91 -2.85
N MET A 155 21.68 3.16 -2.55
CA MET A 155 20.56 2.65 -3.35
C MET A 155 20.55 3.29 -4.73
N VAL A 156 20.82 4.60 -4.83
CA VAL A 156 20.89 5.31 -6.10
C VAL A 156 22.01 4.77 -6.98
N LYS A 157 23.21 4.56 -6.43
CA LYS A 157 24.37 4.04 -7.17
C LYS A 157 24.13 2.66 -7.78
N GLN A 158 23.38 1.80 -7.08
CA GLN A 158 23.04 0.45 -7.54
C GLN A 158 21.84 0.43 -8.50
N SER A 159 21.05 1.49 -8.53
CA SER A 159 19.82 1.60 -9.31
C SER A 159 20.10 1.75 -10.80
N LYS A 160 19.18 1.23 -11.63
CA LYS A 160 19.16 1.52 -13.08
C LYS A 160 18.82 2.98 -13.40
N TYR A 161 18.34 3.74 -12.40
CA TYR A 161 17.94 5.14 -12.52
C TYR A 161 18.96 6.12 -11.91
N SER A 162 20.19 5.67 -11.66
CA SER A 162 21.28 6.50 -11.10
C SER A 162 21.52 7.79 -11.89
N SER A 163 21.30 7.77 -13.22
CA SER A 163 21.45 8.95 -14.10
C SER A 163 20.44 10.07 -13.86
N LEU A 164 19.36 9.81 -13.10
CA LEU A 164 18.39 10.83 -12.69
C LEU A 164 18.85 11.67 -11.50
N PHE A 165 19.97 11.30 -10.89
CA PHE A 165 20.52 11.96 -9.72
C PHE A 165 21.89 12.58 -10.03
N ASP A 166 22.29 13.57 -9.25
CA ASP A 166 23.65 14.11 -9.30
C ASP A 166 24.66 13.30 -8.47
N GLU A 167 25.92 13.72 -8.51
CA GLU A 167 27.01 13.04 -7.78
C GLU A 167 26.83 13.09 -6.27
N ALA A 168 26.04 14.05 -5.76
CA ALA A 168 25.69 14.18 -4.36
C ALA A 168 24.39 13.42 -3.99
N GLY A 169 23.73 12.79 -4.96
CA GLY A 169 22.50 12.01 -4.76
C GLY A 169 21.21 12.83 -4.82
N PHE A 170 21.26 14.08 -5.29
CA PHE A 170 20.07 14.93 -5.43
C PHE A 170 19.38 14.71 -6.77
N TRP A 171 18.04 14.85 -6.77
CA TRP A 171 17.21 14.69 -7.95
C TRP A 171 17.53 15.75 -9.03
N ARG A 172 17.74 15.29 -10.27
CA ARG A 172 18.07 16.15 -11.42
C ARG A 172 16.98 16.15 -12.50
N ALA A 173 16.03 15.23 -12.45
CA ALA A 173 15.07 15.06 -13.54
C ALA A 173 14.04 16.21 -13.59
N THR A 174 14.34 17.24 -14.38
CA THR A 174 13.52 18.47 -14.50
C THR A 174 12.13 18.23 -15.07
N ASN A 175 11.96 17.18 -15.88
CA ASN A 175 10.67 16.84 -16.48
C ASN A 175 9.67 16.27 -15.45
N TYR A 176 10.15 15.87 -14.27
CA TYR A 176 9.34 15.35 -13.17
C TYR A 176 9.77 16.05 -11.88
N PRO A 177 9.32 17.29 -11.64
CA PRO A 177 9.69 18.01 -10.43
C PRO A 177 9.22 17.26 -9.18
N ILE A 178 9.95 17.43 -8.09
CA ILE A 178 9.55 16.89 -6.79
C ILE A 178 8.32 17.67 -6.34
N PRO A 179 7.19 17.00 -6.03
CA PRO A 179 6.02 17.67 -5.50
C PRO A 179 6.29 18.18 -4.08
N GLU A 180 5.77 19.37 -3.76
CA GLU A 180 5.77 19.89 -2.39
C GLU A 180 4.69 19.15 -1.58
N THR A 181 5.06 18.00 -1.02
CA THR A 181 4.13 17.16 -0.25
C THR A 181 4.89 16.51 0.89
N SER A 182 4.33 16.56 2.11
CA SER A 182 4.84 15.83 3.26
C SER A 182 3.78 14.89 3.83
N PHE A 183 4.19 13.89 4.62
CA PHE A 183 3.23 13.06 5.37
C PHE A 183 2.30 13.88 6.25
N SER A 184 2.80 14.94 6.88
CA SER A 184 2.01 15.78 7.78
C SER A 184 0.91 16.53 7.04
N ASP A 185 1.20 16.96 5.81
CA ASP A 185 0.23 17.66 4.95
C ASP A 185 -0.76 16.69 4.31
N PHE A 186 -0.30 15.47 4.00
CA PHE A 186 -1.16 14.43 3.44
C PHE A 186 -2.18 13.93 4.47
N VAL A 187 -1.76 13.72 5.72
CA VAL A 187 -2.60 13.22 6.81
C VAL A 187 -3.46 14.35 7.36
N THR A 188 -4.70 14.44 6.90
CA THR A 188 -5.67 15.47 7.26
C THR A 188 -6.80 14.95 8.14
N THR A 189 -7.06 13.63 8.12
CA THR A 189 -8.12 12.99 8.91
C THR A 189 -7.84 13.07 10.41
N ILE A 190 -6.58 12.88 10.82
CA ILE A 190 -6.17 12.97 12.23
C ILE A 190 -5.80 14.43 12.54
N PRO A 191 -6.46 15.09 13.53
CA PRO A 191 -6.14 16.46 13.89
C PRO A 191 -4.73 16.57 14.51
N PRO A 192 -4.09 17.76 14.46
CA PRO A 192 -2.81 17.96 15.13
C PRO A 192 -2.88 17.63 16.62
N GLY A 193 -1.98 16.78 17.10
CA GLY A 193 -1.98 16.27 18.47
C GLY A 193 -1.09 15.03 18.61
N GLU A 194 -1.12 14.43 19.80
CA GLU A 194 -0.31 13.25 20.12
C GLU A 194 -0.61 12.06 19.19
N GLU A 195 -1.89 11.81 18.89
CA GLU A 195 -2.29 10.75 17.96
C GLU A 195 -1.64 10.93 16.58
N LYS A 196 -1.69 12.15 16.02
CA LYS A 196 -1.08 12.43 14.71
C LYS A 196 0.42 12.21 14.74
N GLU A 197 1.11 12.66 15.79
CA GLU A 197 2.56 12.44 15.92
C GLU A 197 2.91 10.95 16.01
N LEU A 198 2.13 10.17 16.76
CA LEU A 198 2.32 8.72 16.87
C LEU A 198 1.99 8.01 15.54
N PHE A 199 0.94 8.41 14.84
CA PHE A 199 0.63 7.90 13.50
C PHE A 199 1.75 8.20 12.51
N LEU A 200 2.25 9.43 12.50
CA LEU A 200 3.35 9.85 11.62
C LEU A 200 4.65 9.09 11.95
N LYS A 201 4.89 8.76 13.22
CA LYS A 201 5.99 7.89 13.65
C LYS A 201 5.79 6.46 13.16
N PHE A 202 4.58 5.92 13.28
CA PHE A 202 4.21 4.59 12.80
C PHE A 202 4.39 4.47 11.28
N ILE A 203 3.81 5.38 10.50
CA ILE A 203 3.81 5.28 9.04
C ILE A 203 5.21 5.42 8.44
N ARG A 204 6.07 6.24 9.03
CA ARG A 204 7.47 6.39 8.59
C ARG A 204 8.28 5.09 8.74
N LYS A 205 7.95 4.23 9.71
CA LYS A 205 8.58 2.92 9.87
C LYS A 205 8.24 1.96 8.72
N LEU A 206 7.03 2.06 8.17
CA LEU A 206 6.57 1.28 7.01
C LEU A 206 7.11 1.86 5.70
N LEU A 207 7.08 3.18 5.56
CA LEU A 207 7.48 3.90 4.35
C LEU A 207 8.92 4.40 4.46
N THR A 208 9.84 3.43 4.56
CA THR A 208 11.29 3.66 4.57
C THR A 208 11.90 3.21 3.24
N TRP A 209 12.81 4.04 2.69
CA TRP A 209 13.53 3.75 1.44
C TRP A 209 14.27 2.42 1.49
N ASP A 210 15.15 2.28 2.48
CA ASP A 210 15.96 1.08 2.66
C ASP A 210 15.08 -0.06 3.21
N GLN A 211 15.00 -1.14 2.43
CA GLN A 211 14.21 -2.31 2.77
C GLN A 211 14.73 -3.04 4.01
N GLU A 212 16.02 -2.93 4.34
CA GLU A 212 16.63 -3.56 5.52
C GLU A 212 16.33 -2.78 6.81
N LEU A 213 16.10 -1.47 6.69
CA LEU A 213 15.71 -0.61 7.81
C LEU A 213 14.19 -0.53 8.00
N ARG A 214 13.42 -1.00 7.01
CA ARG A 214 11.96 -0.99 7.03
C ARG A 214 11.44 -1.93 8.13
N ALA A 215 10.49 -1.44 8.93
CA ALA A 215 10.00 -2.21 10.06
C ALA A 215 9.24 -3.46 9.59
N THR A 216 9.50 -4.56 10.29
CA THR A 216 8.78 -5.83 10.13
C THR A 216 7.46 -5.79 10.89
N ALA A 217 6.54 -6.68 10.52
CA ALA A 217 5.28 -6.85 11.23
C ALA A 217 5.44 -7.08 12.74
N ASN A 218 6.35 -7.96 13.14
CA ASN A 218 6.62 -8.25 14.54
C ASN A 218 7.10 -7.00 15.32
N GLN A 219 7.93 -6.17 14.70
CA GLN A 219 8.38 -4.91 15.30
C GLN A 219 7.25 -3.88 15.46
N LEU A 220 6.22 -3.95 14.62
CA LEU A 220 5.07 -3.06 14.64
C LEU A 220 3.92 -3.57 15.51
N ALA A 221 3.88 -4.86 15.85
CA ALA A 221 2.77 -5.45 16.59
C ALA A 221 2.48 -4.77 17.94
N GLY A 222 3.51 -4.17 18.56
CA GLY A 222 3.39 -3.39 19.79
C GLY A 222 3.62 -1.89 19.61
N ASP A 223 3.40 -1.34 18.40
CA ASP A 223 3.57 0.08 18.15
C ASP A 223 2.61 0.94 18.99
N GLU A 224 3.12 2.04 19.54
CA GLU A 224 2.39 2.96 20.41
C GLU A 224 1.07 3.44 19.78
N TRP A 225 1.06 3.71 18.47
CA TRP A 225 -0.16 4.15 17.78
C TRP A 225 -1.20 3.04 17.69
N LEU A 226 -0.77 1.80 17.39
CA LEU A 226 -1.68 0.65 17.31
C LEU A 226 -2.22 0.22 18.68
N MET A 227 -1.49 0.50 19.74
CA MET A 227 -1.87 0.15 21.12
C MET A 227 -2.66 1.27 21.82
N MET A 228 -2.85 2.41 21.17
CA MET A 228 -3.63 3.52 21.69
C MET A 228 -5.09 3.09 21.87
N ARG A 229 -5.65 3.28 23.07
CA ARG A 229 -7.05 2.95 23.32
C ARG A 229 -7.93 4.12 22.85
N TYR A 230 -9.08 3.79 22.26
CA TYR A 230 -10.06 4.79 21.82
C TYR A 230 -10.51 5.74 22.95
N ASP A 231 -10.47 5.27 24.21
CA ASP A 231 -10.84 6.04 25.40
C ASP A 231 -9.80 7.09 25.81
N ASP A 232 -8.53 6.95 25.40
CA ASP A 232 -7.44 7.86 25.79
C ASP A 232 -7.39 9.13 24.91
N VAL A 233 -8.08 9.13 23.76
CA VAL A 233 -8.05 10.22 22.75
C VAL A 233 -9.21 11.21 22.92
N ASN A 234 -10.29 10.82 23.61
CA ASN A 234 -11.51 11.62 23.78
C ASN A 234 -11.73 12.12 25.23
N GLY A 235 -10.65 12.19 26.02
CA GLY A 235 -10.65 12.70 27.41
C GLY A 235 -10.68 14.22 27.53
#